data_AF-A0A8C9Q0M0-F1
#
_entry.id   AF-A0A8C9Q0M0-F1
#
_cell.length_a   1.000
_cell.length_b   1.000
_cell.length_c   1.000
_cell.angle_alpha   90.00
_cell.angle_beta   90.00
_cell.angle_gamma   90.00
#
_symmetry.space_group_name_H-M   'P 1'
#
loop_
_entity.id
_entity.type
_entity.pdbx_description
1 polymer ?
#
loop_
_entity_poly.entity_id
_entity_poly.type
_entity_poly.pdbx_seq_one_letter_code
_entity_poly.pdbx_strand_id
1 'polypeptide(L)'
;NYQTVIDTLIVQLLYKGPLLEEQALTKAAEGGLSSPEFSELCIWLGSQIKSLCNLEESITSTGRDDLESFQLEISGFLKEMACPYSVLISGDIKDRLKNKDDCLKLLCKLYFLGHLNACV
;
A
#
# COMPACT_ATOMS: atom_id res chain seq x y z
N ASN A 1 -13.05 4.09 8.30
CA ASN A 1 -13.84 4.97 7.41
C ASN A 1 -12.94 5.43 6.28
N TYR A 2 -13.29 5.12 5.04
CA TYR A 2 -12.52 5.49 3.84
C TYR A 2 -12.41 7.01 3.67
N GLN A 3 -13.42 7.76 4.14
CA GLN A 3 -13.36 9.22 4.14
C GLN A 3 -12.18 9.80 4.94
N THR A 4 -11.86 9.25 6.11
CA THR A 4 -10.70 9.68 6.93
C THR A 4 -9.37 9.37 6.24
N VAL A 5 -9.34 8.26 5.52
CA VAL A 5 -8.19 7.83 4.73
C VAL A 5 -7.92 8.80 3.59
N ILE A 6 -8.97 9.19 2.86
CA ILE A 6 -8.91 10.19 1.79
C ILE A 6 -8.50 11.56 2.32
N ASP A 7 -9.08 11.98 3.45
CA ASP A 7 -8.73 13.26 4.05
C ASP A 7 -7.24 13.30 4.43
N THR A 8 -6.72 12.23 5.03
CA THR A 8 -5.29 12.10 5.34
C THR A 8 -4.43 12.13 4.07
N LEU A 9 -4.84 11.43 3.01
CA LEU A 9 -4.14 11.44 1.74
C LEU A 9 -3.98 12.86 1.18
N ILE A 10 -5.06 13.64 1.20
CA ILE A 10 -5.09 14.99 0.63
C ILE A 10 -4.34 15.96 1.53
N VAL A 11 -4.67 15.96 2.82
CA VAL A 11 -4.23 16.98 3.77
C VAL A 11 -2.82 16.73 4.27
N GLN A 12 -2.48 15.49 4.59
CA GLN A 12 -1.19 15.15 5.20
C GLN A 12 -0.15 14.70 4.18
N LEU A 13 -0.56 13.90 3.19
CA LEU A 13 0.36 13.33 2.22
C LEU A 13 0.37 14.08 0.89
N LEU A 14 -0.54 15.07 0.70
CA LEU A 14 -0.69 15.86 -0.53
C LEU A 14 -0.87 14.99 -1.79
N TYR A 15 -1.54 13.86 -1.65
CA TYR A 15 -1.84 12.95 -2.76
C TYR A 15 -2.77 13.61 -3.77
N LYS A 16 -2.41 13.51 -5.06
CA LYS A 16 -3.16 14.07 -6.19
C LYS A 16 -3.64 13.00 -7.18
N GLY A 17 -3.62 11.73 -6.78
CA GLY A 17 -4.02 10.63 -7.67
C GLY A 17 -5.54 10.47 -7.80
N PRO A 18 -6.01 9.46 -8.54
CA PRO A 18 -7.43 9.23 -8.82
C PRO A 18 -8.21 8.67 -7.63
N LEU A 19 -7.53 8.17 -6.59
CA LEU A 19 -8.14 7.52 -5.42
C LEU A 19 -8.52 8.52 -4.31
N LEU A 20 -9.03 9.69 -4.70
CA LEU A 20 -9.52 10.74 -3.81
C LEU A 20 -11.03 10.65 -3.55
N GLU A 21 -11.69 9.61 -4.07
CA GLU A 21 -13.11 9.35 -3.86
C GLU A 21 -13.29 8.00 -3.16
N GLU A 22 -14.25 7.92 -2.23
CA GLU A 22 -14.51 6.70 -1.46
C GLU A 22 -14.84 5.52 -2.37
N GLN A 23 -15.65 5.75 -3.41
CA GLN A 23 -16.00 4.72 -4.38
C GLN A 23 -14.80 4.26 -5.21
N ALA A 24 -13.92 5.18 -5.62
CA ALA A 24 -12.72 4.86 -6.38
C ALA A 24 -11.76 4.02 -5.52
N LEU A 25 -11.52 4.46 -4.28
CA LEU A 25 -10.67 3.76 -3.32
C LEU A 25 -11.23 2.36 -3.00
N THR A 26 -12.54 2.24 -2.82
CA THR A 26 -13.21 0.97 -2.56
C THR A 26 -13.07 0.02 -3.74
N LYS A 27 -13.36 0.48 -4.96
CA LYS A 27 -13.20 -0.34 -6.18
C LYS A 27 -11.77 -0.78 -6.41
N ALA A 28 -10.81 0.12 -6.20
CA ALA A 28 -9.38 -0.21 -6.32
C ALA A 28 -8.96 -1.24 -5.27
N ALA A 29 -9.40 -1.09 -4.02
CA ALA A 29 -9.15 -2.07 -2.96
C ALA A 29 -9.83 -3.43 -3.20
N GLU A 30 -10.98 -3.44 -3.90
CA GLU A 30 -11.64 -4.66 -4.35
C GLU A 30 -10.85 -5.38 -5.44
N GLY A 31 -10.25 -4.63 -6.36
CA GLY A 31 -9.37 -5.20 -7.38
C GLY A 31 -7.95 -5.50 -6.87
N GLY A 32 -7.57 -5.02 -5.69
CA GLY A 32 -6.28 -5.29 -5.06
C GLY A 32 -5.10 -4.97 -5.98
N LEU A 33 -4.06 -5.79 -5.94
CA LEU A 33 -2.87 -5.63 -6.79
C LEU A 33 -3.15 -5.76 -8.30
N SER A 34 -4.31 -6.32 -8.69
CA SER A 34 -4.72 -6.39 -10.10
C SER A 34 -5.31 -5.07 -10.61
N SER A 35 -5.70 -4.14 -9.73
CA SER A 35 -6.12 -2.80 -10.14
C SER A 35 -4.93 -1.86 -10.28
N PRO A 36 -4.74 -1.22 -11.45
CA PRO A 36 -3.62 -0.31 -11.67
C PRO A 36 -3.66 0.86 -10.69
N GLU A 37 -4.84 1.39 -10.37
CA GLU A 37 -4.99 2.51 -9.44
C GLU A 37 -4.52 2.14 -8.02
N PHE A 38 -4.82 0.91 -7.57
CA PHE A 38 -4.40 0.44 -6.25
C PHE A 38 -2.90 0.23 -6.18
N SER A 39 -2.31 -0.37 -7.22
CA SER A 39 -0.88 -0.60 -7.31
C SER A 39 -0.10 0.71 -7.36
N GLU A 40 -0.56 1.70 -8.14
CA GLU A 40 0.03 3.05 -8.16
C GLU A 40 -0.03 3.74 -6.79
N LEU A 41 -1.14 3.60 -6.07
CA LEU A 41 -1.25 4.14 -4.71
C LEU A 41 -0.28 3.46 -3.75
N CYS A 42 -0.10 2.14 -3.84
CA CYS A 42 0.86 1.41 -3.01
C CYS A 42 2.31 1.85 -3.31
N ILE A 43 2.66 2.02 -4.58
CA ILE A 43 3.96 2.55 -5.02
C ILE A 43 4.17 3.95 -4.45
N TRP A 44 3.17 4.82 -4.60
CA TRP A 44 3.26 6.19 -4.14
C TRP A 44 3.39 6.28 -2.62
N LEU A 45 2.52 5.58 -1.87
CA LEU A 45 2.62 5.49 -0.41
C LEU A 45 3.97 4.89 0.02
N GLY A 46 4.42 3.84 -0.66
CA GLY A 46 5.74 3.25 -0.44
C GLY A 46 6.86 4.25 -0.64
N SER A 47 6.81 5.08 -1.68
CA SER A 47 7.80 6.13 -1.92
C SER A 47 7.80 7.22 -0.83
N GLN A 48 6.62 7.64 -0.39
CA GLN A 48 6.48 8.59 0.71
C GLN A 48 7.06 8.01 2.00
N ILE A 49 6.63 6.80 2.39
CA ILE A 49 7.10 6.12 3.59
C ILE A 49 8.60 5.83 3.50
N LYS A 50 9.12 5.43 2.33
CA LYS A 50 10.55 5.23 2.10
C LYS A 50 11.33 6.50 2.39
N SER A 51 10.89 7.62 1.81
CA SER A 51 11.55 8.91 2.02
C SER A 51 11.51 9.35 3.48
N LEU A 52 10.46 8.99 4.19
CA LEU A 52 10.23 9.36 5.58
C LEU A 52 11.00 8.46 6.57
N CYS A 53 11.01 7.15 6.35
CA CYS A 53 11.66 6.15 7.22
C CYS A 53 13.07 5.75 6.75
N ASN A 54 13.56 6.36 5.66
CA ASN A 54 14.87 6.08 5.04
C ASN A 54 15.10 4.57 4.78
N LEU A 55 14.09 3.92 4.21
CA LEU A 55 14.10 2.48 3.91
C LEU A 55 14.97 2.18 2.69
N GLU A 56 15.59 1.00 2.70
CA GLU A 56 16.31 0.46 1.55
C GLU A 56 15.32 -0.08 0.51
N GLU A 57 14.32 -0.85 0.96
CA GLU A 57 13.30 -1.39 0.08
C GLU A 57 12.35 -0.33 -0.49
N SER A 58 11.85 -0.60 -1.70
CA SER A 58 10.98 0.29 -2.47
C SER A 58 9.95 -0.54 -3.20
N ILE A 59 8.75 0.00 -3.32
CA ILE A 59 7.70 -0.60 -4.14
C ILE A 59 7.79 0.08 -5.51
N THR A 60 8.28 -0.61 -6.54
CA THR A 60 8.53 0.00 -7.86
C THR A 60 7.83 -0.71 -9.02
N SER A 61 7.44 -1.97 -8.85
CA SER A 61 6.86 -2.76 -9.93
C SER A 61 5.43 -2.29 -10.24
N THR A 62 5.22 -1.75 -11.43
CA THR A 62 3.89 -1.33 -11.94
C THR A 62 3.22 -2.41 -12.79
N GLY A 63 3.88 -3.57 -12.90
CA GLY A 63 3.64 -4.55 -13.95
C GLY A 63 2.54 -5.54 -13.61
N ARG A 64 1.46 -5.50 -14.37
CA ARG A 64 0.42 -6.55 -14.44
C ARG A 64 1.00 -7.93 -14.84
N ASP A 65 2.19 -7.94 -15.44
CA ASP A 65 2.90 -9.13 -15.92
C ASP A 65 3.61 -9.90 -14.78
N ASP A 66 4.02 -9.19 -13.71
CA ASP A 66 4.87 -9.74 -12.64
C ASP A 66 4.30 -9.44 -11.25
N LEU A 67 3.05 -9.87 -11.02
CA LEU A 67 2.38 -9.72 -9.72
C LEU A 67 3.21 -10.31 -8.56
N GLU A 68 3.91 -11.44 -8.80
CA GLU A 68 4.79 -12.08 -7.82
C GLU A 68 5.94 -11.16 -7.40
N SER A 69 6.54 -10.44 -8.34
CA SER A 69 7.60 -9.46 -8.06
C SER A 69 7.05 -8.28 -7.26
N PHE A 70 5.85 -7.80 -7.59
CA PHE A 70 5.20 -6.72 -6.84
C PHE A 70 4.87 -7.14 -5.40
N GLN A 71 4.36 -8.36 -5.22
CA GLN A 71 4.10 -8.92 -3.89
C GLN A 71 5.38 -9.07 -3.07
N LEU A 72 6.50 -9.43 -3.70
CA LEU A 72 7.81 -9.51 -3.07
C LEU A 72 8.30 -8.15 -2.57
N GLU A 73 8.29 -7.13 -3.43
CA GLU A 73 8.68 -5.77 -3.05
C GLU A 73 7.80 -5.23 -1.91
N ILE A 74 6.49 -5.44 -1.97
CA ILE A 74 5.58 -5.05 -0.88
C ILE A 74 5.91 -5.82 0.41
N SER A 75 6.14 -7.12 0.31
CA SER A 75 6.43 -7.97 1.48
C SER A 75 7.72 -7.51 2.16
N GLY A 76 8.74 -7.24 1.38
CA GLY A 76 10.03 -6.80 1.89
C GLY A 76 9.95 -5.38 2.47
N PHE A 77 9.31 -4.45 1.76
CA PHE A 77 8.99 -3.11 2.27
C PHE A 77 8.27 -3.15 3.62
N LEU A 78 7.23 -3.96 3.73
CA LEU A 78 6.49 -4.16 4.98
C LEU A 78 7.34 -4.82 6.08
N LYS A 79 8.24 -5.72 5.72
CA LYS A 79 9.14 -6.41 6.65
C LYS A 79 10.15 -5.43 7.26
N GLU A 80 10.71 -4.56 6.43
CA GLU A 80 11.59 -3.47 6.87
C GLU A 80 10.86 -2.51 7.83
N MET A 81 9.57 -2.29 7.57
CA MET A 81 8.66 -1.51 8.40
C MET A 81 8.15 -2.23 9.67
N ALA A 82 8.74 -3.37 10.03
CA ALA A 82 8.36 -4.20 11.17
C ALA A 82 6.84 -4.49 11.23
N CYS A 83 6.24 -4.82 10.07
CA CYS A 83 4.81 -5.13 10.00
C CYS A 83 4.46 -6.35 10.87
N PRO A 84 3.51 -6.24 11.82
CA PRO A 84 3.15 -7.36 12.70
C PRO A 84 2.32 -8.44 12.00
N TYR A 85 1.84 -8.16 10.78
CA TYR A 85 1.05 -9.11 10.01
C TYR A 85 1.96 -10.05 9.22
N SER A 86 2.37 -11.16 9.85
CA SER A 86 3.19 -12.18 9.18
C SER A 86 2.60 -12.69 7.87
N VAL A 87 1.28 -12.71 7.71
CA VAL A 87 0.61 -13.12 6.46
C VAL A 87 0.93 -12.21 5.26
N LEU A 88 1.36 -10.96 5.50
CA LEU A 88 1.71 -10.01 4.43
C LEU A 88 3.22 -10.03 4.12
N ILE A 89 4.06 -10.51 5.04
CA ILE A 89 5.52 -10.45 4.93
C ILE A 89 6.19 -11.84 4.83
N SER A 90 5.44 -12.89 5.17
CA SER A 90 5.92 -14.26 5.30
C SER A 90 4.87 -15.24 4.75
N GLY A 91 5.29 -16.45 4.38
CA GLY A 91 4.44 -17.46 3.69
C GLY A 91 4.70 -17.57 2.19
N ASP A 92 3.85 -18.28 1.46
CA ASP A 92 4.01 -18.46 0.01
C ASP A 92 3.51 -17.22 -0.76
N ILE A 93 4.28 -16.72 -1.73
CA ILE A 93 3.92 -15.54 -2.53
C ILE A 93 2.57 -15.69 -3.23
N LYS A 94 2.22 -16.92 -3.62
CA LYS A 94 0.95 -17.22 -4.30
C LYS A 94 -0.26 -17.17 -3.37
N ASP A 95 -0.02 -17.09 -2.06
CA ASP A 95 -1.05 -17.00 -1.02
C ASP A 95 -1.12 -15.59 -0.40
N ARG A 96 0.00 -14.84 -0.40
CA ARG A 96 0.06 -13.45 0.09
C ARG A 96 -0.76 -12.50 -0.77
N LEU A 97 -1.42 -11.50 -0.18
CA LEU A 97 -2.10 -10.42 -0.92
C LEU A 97 -3.13 -10.90 -1.97
N LYS A 98 -3.60 -12.14 -1.85
CA LYS A 98 -4.49 -12.78 -2.82
C LYS A 98 -5.95 -12.44 -2.57
N ASN A 99 -6.31 -12.21 -1.32
CA ASN A 99 -7.65 -11.86 -0.91
C ASN A 99 -7.80 -10.34 -0.74
N LYS A 100 -9.02 -9.85 -0.93
CA LYS A 100 -9.41 -8.48 -0.61
C LYS A 100 -9.03 -8.09 0.82
N ASP A 101 -9.16 -9.01 1.76
CA ASP A 101 -8.81 -8.77 3.17
C ASP A 101 -7.32 -8.47 3.38
N ASP A 102 -6.43 -9.19 2.68
CA ASP A 102 -4.99 -8.94 2.72
C ASP A 102 -4.63 -7.61 2.06
N CYS A 103 -5.29 -7.26 0.95
CA CYS A 103 -5.16 -5.95 0.32
C CYS A 103 -5.64 -4.81 1.25
N LEU A 104 -6.75 -5.01 1.98
CA LEU A 104 -7.24 -4.04 2.95
C LEU A 104 -6.29 -3.88 4.14
N LYS A 105 -5.69 -4.97 4.64
CA LYS A 105 -4.68 -4.92 5.71
C LYS A 105 -3.43 -4.18 5.25
N LEU A 106 -2.94 -4.46 4.04
CA LEU A 106 -1.83 -3.74 3.42
C LEU A 106 -2.14 -2.23 3.36
N LEU A 107 -3.30 -1.90 2.79
CA LEU A 107 -3.76 -0.53 2.61
C LEU A 107 -3.85 0.20 3.97
N CYS A 108 -4.52 -0.41 4.95
CA CYS A 108 -4.60 0.10 6.32
C CYS A 108 -3.21 0.34 6.92
N LYS A 109 -2.27 -0.59 6.71
CA LYS A 109 -0.92 -0.47 7.27
C LYS A 109 -0.14 0.67 6.62
N LEU A 110 -0.14 0.76 5.29
CA LEU A 110 0.52 1.85 4.56
C LEU A 110 -0.08 3.22 4.96
N TYR A 111 -1.41 3.32 5.08
CA TYR A 111 -2.04 4.54 5.54
C TYR A 111 -1.70 4.92 6.97
N PHE A 112 -1.76 3.97 7.89
CA PHE A 112 -1.47 4.24 9.29
C PHE A 112 -0.02 4.70 9.48
N LEU A 113 0.90 4.13 8.71
CA LEU A 113 2.31 4.53 8.69
C LEU A 113 2.50 5.93 8.09
N GLY A 114 1.87 6.22 6.96
CA GLY A 114 1.88 7.56 6.37
C GLY A 114 1.32 8.61 7.33
N HIS A 115 0.21 8.30 8.01
CA HIS A 115 -0.40 9.19 9.01
C HIS A 115 0.48 9.40 10.24
N LEU A 116 1.04 8.32 10.83
CA LEU A 116 1.92 8.42 11.99
C LEU A 116 3.16 9.27 11.69
N ASN A 117 3.75 9.11 10.51
CA ASN A 117 4.99 9.81 10.18
C ASN A 117 4.75 11.24 9.66
N ALA A 118 3.59 11.56 9.09
CA ALA A 118 3.24 12.93 8.75
C ALA A 118 2.94 13.82 9.98
N CYS A 119 2.81 13.20 11.16
CA CYS A 119 2.62 13.90 12.44
C CYS A 119 3.93 14.14 13.23
N VAL A 120 5.10 13.89 12.64
CA VAL A 120 6.44 14.15 13.22
C VAL A 120 7.11 15.30 12.48
#